data_AF-A0AAE8J0F8-F1
#
_entry.id   AF-A0AAE8J0F8-F1
#
_cell.length_a   1.000
_cell.length_b   1.000
_cell.length_c   1.000
_cell.angle_alpha   90.00
_cell.angle_beta   90.00
_cell.angle_gamma   90.00
#
_symmetry.space_group_name_H-M   'P 1'
#
loop_
_entity.id
_entity.type
_entity.pdbx_description
1 polymer ?
#
loop_
_entity_poly.entity_id
_entity_poly.type
_entity_poly.pdbx_seq_one_letter_code
_entity_poly.pdbx_strand_id
1 'polypeptide(L)'
;MRKIILTISLAAIVVIGAWIYWAFHSVQIAHWALNSIYIPEQAGPWGDSFGAYNALFGALGATAVVGTLLLQGRALRLQQEDQHRQRFEANFFQLLGVIRENRRDVRFANSEKYLLANPKAKDQVKREHFAFRAAYREMRYAIIGALRQKQDITVEELAKLYAENVHVRYESTLGAYFRLVYETLDRVERDDRLTYEEKNEFGNLVRGQMTSFEVAIAGCNALNDFAKDFKRLIIRFRLLKYAKKGEVYDELLKHYPPETFQGRETNRAPDPESVEDVDDDNGWDE
;
A
#
# COMPACT_ATOMS: atom_id res chain seq x y z
N MET A 1 25.40 20.37 12.29
CA MET A 1 26.02 19.56 13.36
C MET A 1 27.32 20.17 13.91
N ARG A 2 28.39 20.38 13.11
CA ARG A 2 29.70 20.89 13.61
C ARG A 2 29.64 22.25 14.36
N LYS A 3 28.81 23.20 13.90
CA LYS A 3 28.61 24.50 14.58
C LYS A 3 27.93 24.38 15.95
N ILE A 4 26.96 23.47 16.08
CA ILE A 4 26.20 23.23 17.33
C ILE A 4 27.10 22.58 18.38
N ILE A 5 27.93 21.62 17.97
CA ILE A 5 28.90 20.96 18.85
C ILE A 5 29.93 21.98 19.37
N LEU A 6 30.45 22.84 18.49
CA LEU A 6 31.40 23.90 18.88
C LEU A 6 30.80 24.89 19.89
N THR A 7 29.54 25.31 19.70
CA THR A 7 28.87 26.22 20.64
C THR A 7 28.61 25.57 22.00
N ILE A 8 28.24 24.29 22.03
CA ILE A 8 28.01 23.54 23.28
C ILE A 8 29.34 23.34 24.02
N SER A 9 30.40 22.95 23.33
CA SER A 9 31.73 22.78 23.93
C SER A 9 32.29 24.08 24.48
N LEU A 10 32.12 25.21 23.77
CA LEU A 10 32.55 26.51 24.25
C LEU A 10 31.78 26.93 25.51
N ALA A 11 30.46 26.76 25.53
CA ALA A 11 29.64 27.03 26.71
C ALA A 11 30.05 26.15 27.90
N ALA A 12 30.32 24.87 27.68
CA ALA A 12 30.80 23.96 28.72
C ALA A 12 32.15 24.39 29.30
N ILE A 13 33.10 24.81 28.45
CA ILE A 13 34.41 25.31 28.90
C ILE A 13 34.25 26.57 29.75
N VAL A 14 33.37 27.49 29.35
CA VAL A 14 33.10 28.72 30.13
C VAL A 14 32.50 28.38 31.50
N VAL A 15 31.54 27.46 31.56
CA VAL A 15 30.90 27.04 32.82
C VAL A 15 31.90 26.33 33.74
N ILE A 16 32.72 25.43 33.20
CA ILE A 16 33.77 24.73 33.96
C ILE A 16 34.82 25.71 34.46
N GLY A 17 35.25 26.65 33.61
CA GLY A 17 36.21 27.70 33.98
C GLY A 17 35.67 28.60 35.10
N ALA A 18 34.40 29.00 35.01
CA ALA A 18 33.72 29.76 36.06
C ALA A 18 33.62 28.99 37.39
N TRP A 19 33.34 27.69 37.32
CA TRP A 19 33.29 26.83 38.51
C TRP A 19 34.67 26.66 39.17
N ILE A 20 35.72 26.43 38.38
CA ILE A 20 37.10 26.35 38.87
C ILE A 20 37.54 27.66 39.52
N TYR A 21 37.25 28.80 38.87
CA TYR A 21 37.55 30.13 39.41
C TYR A 21 36.85 30.34 40.77
N TRP A 22 35.58 29.99 40.87
CA TRP A 22 34.84 30.04 42.13
C TRP A 22 35.44 29.13 43.21
N ALA A 23 35.88 27.91 42.85
CA ALA A 23 36.48 26.97 43.80
C ALA A 23 37.75 27.54 44.47
N PHE A 24 38.63 28.19 43.70
CA PHE A 24 39.87 28.78 44.21
C PHE A 24 39.68 30.12 44.94
N HIS A 25 38.70 30.94 44.53
CA HIS A 25 38.47 32.27 45.10
C HIS A 25 37.28 32.34 46.07
N SER A 26 36.67 31.21 46.41
CA SER A 26 35.48 31.09 47.27
C SER A 26 35.59 31.86 48.59
N VAL A 27 36.75 31.79 49.26
CA VAL A 27 37.02 32.47 50.53
C VAL A 27 37.08 33.99 50.37
N GLN A 28 37.73 34.50 49.31
CA GLN A 28 37.84 35.94 49.03
C GLN A 28 36.47 36.54 48.67
N ILE A 29 35.66 35.78 47.91
CA ILE A 29 34.29 36.17 47.54
C ILE A 29 33.39 36.22 48.80
N ALA A 30 33.53 35.25 49.71
CA ALA A 30 32.78 35.22 50.97
C ALA A 30 33.12 36.43 51.87
N HIS A 31 34.41 36.76 51.99
CA HIS A 31 34.87 37.94 52.74
C HIS A 31 34.29 39.25 52.19
N TRP A 32 34.28 39.40 50.86
CA TRP A 32 33.69 40.57 50.20
C TRP A 32 32.17 40.66 50.42
N ALA A 33 31.46 39.53 50.37
CA ALA A 33 30.00 39.50 50.49
C ALA A 33 29.48 39.69 51.93
N LEU A 34 30.17 39.14 52.94
CA LEU A 34 29.74 39.14 54.35
C LEU A 34 30.42 40.21 55.21
N ASN A 35 31.45 40.89 54.67
CA ASN A 35 32.21 41.95 55.34
C ASN A 35 32.73 41.56 56.74
N SER A 36 33.08 40.28 56.95
CA SER A 36 33.58 39.71 58.21
C SER A 36 34.85 38.85 57.98
N ILE A 37 35.63 38.61 59.05
CA ILE A 37 36.82 37.74 59.01
C ILE A 37 36.35 36.29 59.07
N TYR A 38 36.39 35.62 57.93
CA TYR A 38 36.12 34.20 57.75
C TYR A 38 36.97 33.33 58.68
N ILE A 39 36.32 32.67 59.64
CA ILE A 39 36.89 31.57 60.43
C ILE A 39 36.48 30.28 59.72
N PRO A 40 37.37 29.27 59.54
CA PRO A 40 37.03 28.00 58.90
C PRO A 40 35.76 27.30 59.45
N GLU A 41 35.39 27.59 60.70
CA GLU A 41 34.16 27.10 61.35
C GLU A 41 32.87 27.69 60.75
N GLN A 42 32.93 28.89 60.16
CA GLN A 42 31.80 29.55 59.47
C GLN A 42 31.70 29.18 57.97
N ALA A 43 32.65 28.38 57.47
CA ALA A 43 32.66 27.90 56.09
C ALA A 43 31.48 26.97 55.77
N GLY A 44 31.07 26.13 56.73
CA GLY A 44 29.93 25.23 56.59
C GLY A 44 28.62 26.01 56.32
N PRO A 45 28.22 26.94 57.20
CA PRO A 45 27.02 27.76 57.02
C PRO A 45 26.99 28.59 55.72
N TRP A 46 28.14 29.05 55.24
CA TRP A 46 28.25 29.75 53.96
C TRP A 46 28.00 28.80 52.77
N GLY A 47 28.58 27.59 52.80
CA GLY A 47 28.32 26.55 51.80
C GLY A 47 26.84 26.12 51.76
N ASP A 48 26.20 26.01 52.92
CA ASP A 48 24.78 25.67 53.05
C ASP A 48 23.85 26.71 52.38
N SER A 49 24.26 27.98 52.34
CA SER A 49 23.49 29.05 51.65
C SER A 49 23.38 28.83 50.14
N PHE A 50 24.34 28.11 49.52
CA PHE A 50 24.31 27.75 48.11
C PHE A 50 23.46 26.50 47.82
N GLY A 51 22.99 25.80 48.85
CA GLY A 51 22.13 24.62 48.72
C GLY A 51 20.86 24.89 47.91
N ALA A 52 20.25 26.07 48.07
CA ALA A 52 19.08 26.49 47.30
C ALA A 52 19.37 26.63 45.79
N TYR A 53 20.55 27.15 45.43
CA TYR A 53 20.98 27.24 44.03
C TYR A 53 21.29 25.87 43.43
N ASN A 54 21.96 24.99 44.18
CA ASN A 54 22.22 23.62 43.75
C ASN A 54 20.91 22.84 43.52
N ALA A 55 19.94 22.98 44.42
CA ALA A 55 18.62 22.39 44.26
C ALA A 55 17.89 22.94 43.01
N LEU A 56 17.98 24.25 42.75
CA LEU A 56 17.42 24.88 41.55
C LEU A 56 18.06 24.34 40.27
N PHE A 57 19.39 24.26 40.19
CA PHE A 57 20.08 23.69 39.02
C PHE A 57 19.75 22.20 38.83
N GLY A 58 19.65 21.43 39.92
CA GLY A 58 19.18 20.05 39.88
C GLY A 58 17.76 19.93 39.34
N ALA A 59 16.85 20.78 39.80
CA ALA A 59 15.46 20.83 39.33
C ALA A 59 15.36 21.26 37.85
N LEU A 60 16.16 22.24 37.41
CA LEU A 60 16.25 22.65 35.99
C LEU A 60 16.81 21.52 35.12
N GLY A 61 17.84 20.82 35.58
CA GLY A 61 18.39 19.64 34.91
C GLY A 61 17.36 18.53 34.77
N ALA A 62 16.65 18.19 35.85
CA ALA A 62 15.57 17.21 35.82
C ALA A 62 14.44 17.63 34.88
N THR A 63 14.05 18.91 34.89
CA THR A 63 13.04 19.46 33.98
C THR A 63 13.48 19.37 32.52
N ALA A 64 14.75 19.66 32.22
CA ALA A 64 15.31 19.54 30.88
C ALA A 64 15.33 18.09 30.39
N VAL A 65 15.68 17.13 31.27
CA VAL A 65 15.61 15.69 30.96
C VAL A 65 14.18 15.26 30.68
N VAL A 66 13.21 15.64 31.52
CA VAL A 66 11.78 15.35 31.29
C VAL A 66 11.32 15.94 29.95
N GLY A 67 11.66 17.20 29.67
CA GLY A 67 11.36 17.83 28.38
C GLY A 67 11.97 17.08 27.20
N THR A 68 13.21 16.60 27.35
CA THR A 68 13.89 15.81 26.33
C THR A 68 13.20 14.47 26.09
N LEU A 69 12.79 13.76 27.15
CA LEU A 69 12.05 12.50 27.03
C LEU A 69 10.71 12.69 26.32
N LEU A 70 10.01 13.79 26.59
CA LEU A 70 8.76 14.11 25.90
C LEU A 70 8.99 14.39 24.40
N LEU A 71 10.06 15.11 24.05
CA LEU A 71 10.42 15.37 22.65
C LEU A 71 10.85 14.09 21.92
N GLN A 72 11.66 13.25 22.56
CA GLN A 72 12.07 11.95 22.01
C GLN A 72 10.86 11.04 21.80
N GLY A 73 9.92 11.00 22.74
CA GLY A 73 8.68 10.24 22.60
C GLY A 73 7.86 10.65 21.38
N ARG A 74 7.79 11.95 21.07
CA ARG A 74 7.14 12.46 19.84
C ARG A 74 7.91 12.07 18.58
N ALA A 75 9.23 12.24 18.58
CA ALA A 75 10.07 11.90 17.43
C ALA A 75 10.01 10.40 17.09
N LEU A 76 10.00 9.52 18.10
CA LEU A 76 9.87 8.08 17.91
C LEU A 76 8.53 7.69 17.29
N ARG A 77 7.44 8.36 17.65
CA ARG A 77 6.11 8.10 17.04
C ARG A 77 6.10 8.43 15.55
N LEU A 78 6.60 9.62 15.17
CA LEU A 78 6.73 10.02 13.77
C LEU A 78 7.62 9.04 12.99
N GLN A 79 8.73 8.62 13.60
CA GLN A 79 9.63 7.63 13.00
C GLN A 79 8.95 6.26 12.80
N GLN A 80 8.11 5.81 13.75
CA GLN A 80 7.38 4.55 13.62
C GLN A 80 6.35 4.58 12.49
N GLU A 81 5.67 5.72 12.30
CA GLU A 81 4.74 5.94 11.19
C GLU A 81 5.47 5.90 9.84
N ASP A 82 6.59 6.63 9.70
CA ASP A 82 7.40 6.61 8.48
C ASP A 82 7.98 5.21 8.19
N GLN A 83 8.48 4.52 9.21
CA GLN A 83 8.98 3.14 9.07
C GLN A 83 7.88 2.16 8.69
N HIS A 84 6.65 2.35 9.17
CA HIS A 84 5.52 1.54 8.75
C HIS A 84 5.25 1.74 7.27
N ARG A 85 5.11 3.01 6.83
CA ARG A 85 4.84 3.35 5.44
C ARG A 85 5.91 2.78 4.50
N GLN A 86 7.20 2.98 4.81
CA GLN A 86 8.30 2.45 4.01
C GLN A 86 8.29 0.92 3.93
N ARG A 87 8.03 0.23 5.05
CA ARG A 87 7.95 -1.24 5.07
C ARG A 87 6.74 -1.75 4.30
N PHE A 88 5.60 -1.07 4.41
CA PHE A 88 4.41 -1.39 3.65
C PHE A 88 4.67 -1.26 2.15
N GLU A 89 5.20 -0.11 1.72
CA GLU A 89 5.49 0.20 0.32
C GLU A 89 6.48 -0.81 -0.28
N ALA A 90 7.57 -1.13 0.44
CA ALA A 90 8.53 -2.13 0.01
C ALA A 90 7.89 -3.52 -0.19
N ASN A 91 7.11 -3.98 0.79
CA ASN A 91 6.41 -5.27 0.71
C ASN A 91 5.36 -5.27 -0.42
N PHE A 92 4.66 -4.15 -0.61
CA PHE A 92 3.67 -3.99 -1.67
C PHE A 92 4.31 -4.10 -3.06
N PHE A 93 5.44 -3.43 -3.30
CA PHE A 93 6.14 -3.54 -4.58
C PHE A 93 6.72 -4.94 -4.83
N GLN A 94 7.11 -5.66 -3.78
CA GLN A 94 7.45 -7.08 -3.89
C GLN A 94 6.24 -7.91 -4.31
N LEU A 95 5.07 -7.72 -3.68
CA LEU A 95 3.83 -8.41 -4.07
C LEU A 95 3.42 -8.10 -5.52
N LEU A 96 3.56 -6.84 -5.98
CA LEU A 96 3.37 -6.49 -7.38
C LEU A 96 4.35 -7.22 -8.30
N GLY A 97 5.60 -7.41 -7.87
CA GLY A 97 6.58 -8.24 -8.55
C GLY A 97 6.09 -9.68 -8.72
N VAL A 98 5.62 -10.29 -7.62
CA VAL A 98 5.09 -11.65 -7.61
C VAL A 98 3.84 -11.79 -8.49
N ILE A 99 2.95 -10.80 -8.53
CA ILE A 99 1.80 -10.78 -9.46
C ILE A 99 2.28 -10.82 -10.92
N ARG A 100 3.29 -10.02 -11.28
CA ARG A 100 3.83 -10.00 -12.64
C ARG A 100 4.53 -11.31 -13.01
N GLU A 101 5.25 -11.91 -12.07
CA GLU A 101 5.87 -13.22 -12.26
C GLU A 101 4.81 -14.30 -12.49
N ASN A 102 3.82 -14.38 -11.60
CA ASN A 102 2.75 -15.37 -11.71
C ASN A 102 1.91 -15.18 -12.97
N ARG A 103 1.73 -13.94 -13.46
CA ARG A 103 1.09 -13.65 -14.75
C ARG A 103 1.78 -14.41 -15.89
N ARG A 104 3.11 -14.52 -15.88
CA ARG A 104 3.85 -15.21 -16.94
C ARG A 104 3.58 -16.72 -16.96
N ASP A 105 3.25 -17.28 -15.81
CA ASP A 105 2.92 -18.70 -15.66
C ASP A 105 1.48 -19.05 -16.06
N VAL A 106 0.61 -18.04 -16.23
CA VAL A 106 -0.78 -18.24 -16.63
C VAL A 106 -0.84 -18.85 -18.01
N ARG A 107 -1.59 -19.94 -18.09
CA ARG A 107 -1.78 -20.75 -19.29
C ARG A 107 -3.27 -20.90 -19.57
N PHE A 108 -3.64 -20.83 -20.83
CA PHE A 108 -5.02 -21.05 -21.26
C PHE A 108 -5.06 -21.63 -22.67
N ALA A 109 -5.92 -22.61 -22.91
CA ALA A 109 -6.25 -23.10 -24.24
C ALA A 109 -7.78 -23.10 -24.38
N ASN A 110 -8.26 -22.66 -25.53
CA ASN A 110 -9.68 -22.61 -25.80
C ASN A 110 -10.31 -24.01 -25.79
N SER A 111 -11.61 -24.09 -25.52
CA SER A 111 -12.30 -25.39 -25.55
C SER A 111 -12.51 -25.87 -26.99
N GLU A 112 -12.69 -27.18 -27.17
CA GLU A 112 -13.05 -27.75 -28.47
C GLU A 112 -14.34 -27.12 -29.04
N LYS A 113 -15.33 -26.85 -28.17
CA LYS A 113 -16.58 -26.18 -28.56
C LYS A 113 -16.32 -24.78 -29.13
N TYR A 114 -15.44 -24.02 -28.49
CA TYR A 114 -15.04 -22.70 -28.97
C TYR A 114 -14.30 -22.80 -30.31
N LEU A 115 -13.35 -23.73 -30.44
CA LEU A 115 -12.54 -23.92 -31.65
C LEU A 115 -13.38 -24.36 -32.86
N LEU A 116 -14.35 -25.25 -32.65
CA LEU A 116 -15.30 -25.66 -33.69
C LEU A 116 -16.17 -24.49 -34.18
N ALA A 117 -16.54 -23.59 -33.27
CA ALA A 117 -17.31 -22.39 -33.62
C ALA A 117 -16.46 -21.27 -34.24
N ASN A 118 -15.13 -21.29 -34.01
CA ASN A 118 -14.20 -20.26 -34.47
C ASN A 118 -12.99 -20.89 -35.19
N PRO A 119 -13.14 -21.28 -36.47
CA PRO A 119 -12.10 -22.00 -37.22
C PRO A 119 -10.78 -21.23 -37.42
N LYS A 120 -10.78 -19.91 -37.18
CA LYS A 120 -9.58 -19.05 -37.26
C LYS A 120 -8.73 -19.08 -35.98
N ALA A 121 -9.27 -19.60 -34.88
CA ALA A 121 -8.52 -19.76 -33.64
C ALA A 121 -7.63 -21.00 -33.71
N LYS A 122 -6.38 -20.87 -33.25
CA LYS A 122 -5.42 -21.97 -33.21
C LYS A 122 -5.64 -22.79 -31.93
N ASP A 123 -5.65 -24.12 -32.06
CA ASP A 123 -5.63 -25.05 -30.93
C ASP A 123 -4.21 -25.12 -30.33
N GLN A 124 -3.91 -24.18 -29.44
CA GLN A 124 -2.62 -24.11 -28.77
C GLN A 124 -2.76 -23.57 -27.35
N VAL A 125 -1.83 -23.98 -26.48
CA VAL A 125 -1.73 -23.43 -25.11
C VAL A 125 -1.08 -22.05 -25.20
N LYS A 126 -1.88 -21.03 -24.88
CA LYS A 126 -1.49 -19.62 -24.86
C LYS A 126 -0.95 -19.29 -23.47
N ARG A 127 0.00 -18.36 -23.41
CA ARG A 127 0.70 -17.97 -22.17
C ARG A 127 0.61 -16.47 -21.92
N GLU A 128 0.85 -16.07 -20.67
CA GLU A 128 0.94 -14.67 -20.26
C GLU A 128 -0.31 -13.85 -20.69
N HIS A 129 -0.11 -12.66 -21.26
CA HIS A 129 -1.18 -11.79 -21.76
C HIS A 129 -2.12 -12.47 -22.77
N PHE A 130 -1.59 -13.37 -23.60
CA PHE A 130 -2.38 -14.11 -24.57
C PHE A 130 -3.31 -15.14 -23.94
N ALA A 131 -2.92 -15.70 -22.78
CA ALA A 131 -3.77 -16.61 -22.02
C ALA A 131 -5.03 -15.90 -21.52
N PHE A 132 -4.90 -14.67 -21.01
CA PHE A 132 -6.05 -13.88 -20.58
C PHE A 132 -6.95 -13.47 -21.74
N ARG A 133 -6.38 -13.13 -22.90
CA ARG A 133 -7.17 -12.87 -24.11
C ARG A 133 -7.96 -14.11 -24.52
N ALA A 134 -7.35 -15.29 -24.50
CA ALA A 134 -8.03 -16.54 -24.81
C ALA A 134 -9.15 -16.88 -23.81
N ALA A 135 -8.89 -16.68 -22.51
CA ALA A 135 -9.89 -16.83 -21.47
C ALA A 135 -11.07 -15.85 -21.66
N TYR A 136 -10.78 -14.60 -22.04
CA TYR A 136 -11.79 -13.61 -22.37
C TYR A 136 -12.65 -14.04 -23.57
N ARG A 137 -12.04 -14.51 -24.66
CA ARG A 137 -12.76 -15.00 -25.84
C ARG A 137 -13.64 -16.22 -25.51
N GLU A 138 -13.13 -17.15 -24.69
CA GLU A 138 -13.90 -18.28 -24.19
C GLU A 138 -15.11 -17.82 -23.38
N MET A 139 -14.90 -16.86 -22.47
CA MET A 139 -15.97 -16.30 -21.64
C MET A 139 -17.01 -15.56 -22.50
N ARG A 140 -16.58 -14.76 -23.47
CA ARG A 140 -17.46 -14.06 -24.42
C ARG A 140 -18.31 -15.06 -25.21
N TYR A 141 -17.71 -16.13 -25.73
CA TYR A 141 -18.45 -17.20 -26.41
C TYR A 141 -19.51 -17.85 -25.51
N ALA A 142 -19.16 -18.15 -24.26
CA ALA A 142 -20.08 -18.74 -23.28
C ALA A 142 -21.27 -17.80 -22.97
N ILE A 143 -21.00 -16.49 -22.78
CA ILE A 143 -22.04 -15.48 -22.54
C ILE A 143 -22.96 -15.34 -23.76
N ILE A 144 -22.40 -15.21 -24.97
CA ILE A 144 -23.21 -15.12 -26.21
C ILE A 144 -24.08 -16.37 -26.37
N GLY A 145 -23.53 -17.56 -26.08
CA GLY A 145 -24.27 -18.81 -26.10
C GLY A 145 -25.46 -18.83 -25.13
N ALA A 146 -25.26 -18.31 -23.91
CA ALA A 146 -26.32 -18.20 -22.91
C ALA A 146 -27.37 -17.14 -23.29
N LEU A 147 -26.96 -15.98 -23.79
CA LEU A 147 -27.85 -14.89 -24.24
C LEU A 147 -28.72 -15.28 -25.44
N ARG A 148 -28.28 -16.26 -26.25
CA ARG A 148 -29.12 -16.83 -27.33
C ARG A 148 -30.26 -17.68 -26.80
N GLN A 149 -30.12 -18.25 -25.60
CA GLN A 149 -31.13 -19.11 -24.98
C GLN A 149 -32.07 -18.34 -24.05
N LYS A 150 -31.56 -17.28 -23.40
CA LYS A 150 -32.30 -16.46 -22.45
C LYS A 150 -31.94 -14.99 -22.62
N GLN A 151 -32.90 -14.09 -22.38
CA GLN A 151 -32.70 -12.65 -22.55
C GLN A 151 -31.78 -12.02 -21.48
N ASP A 152 -31.69 -12.64 -20.30
CA ASP A 152 -30.89 -12.12 -19.18
C ASP A 152 -30.17 -13.25 -18.44
N ILE A 153 -29.01 -12.94 -17.87
CA ILE A 153 -28.15 -13.87 -17.13
C ILE A 153 -28.08 -13.39 -15.69
N THR A 154 -28.42 -14.27 -14.74
CA THR A 154 -28.31 -13.99 -13.30
C THR A 154 -26.85 -13.96 -12.83
N VAL A 155 -26.59 -13.40 -11.65
CA VAL A 155 -25.24 -13.38 -11.05
C VAL A 155 -24.69 -14.80 -10.92
N GLU A 156 -25.53 -15.74 -10.45
CA GLU A 156 -25.20 -17.14 -10.23
C GLU A 156 -24.90 -17.86 -11.55
N GLU A 157 -25.67 -17.57 -12.60
CA GLU A 157 -25.42 -18.12 -13.94
C GLU A 157 -24.11 -17.58 -14.52
N LEU A 158 -23.81 -16.30 -14.38
CA LEU A 158 -22.55 -15.72 -14.86
C LEU A 158 -21.34 -16.28 -14.11
N ALA A 159 -21.46 -16.42 -12.78
CA ALA A 159 -20.46 -17.07 -11.94
C ALA A 159 -20.22 -18.51 -12.40
N LYS A 160 -21.30 -19.27 -12.64
CA LYS A 160 -21.24 -20.64 -13.13
C LYS A 160 -20.59 -20.73 -14.52
N LEU A 161 -20.92 -19.84 -15.46
CA LEU A 161 -20.27 -19.81 -16.78
C LEU A 161 -18.76 -19.61 -16.65
N TYR A 162 -18.31 -18.72 -15.77
CA TYR A 162 -16.89 -18.54 -15.51
C TYR A 162 -16.26 -19.80 -14.88
N ALA A 163 -16.92 -20.39 -13.89
CA ALA A 163 -16.43 -21.59 -13.22
C ALA A 163 -16.20 -22.74 -14.21
N GLU A 164 -17.21 -23.03 -15.05
CA GLU A 164 -17.22 -24.17 -15.96
C GLU A 164 -16.31 -23.97 -17.19
N ASN A 165 -16.31 -22.77 -17.78
CA ASN A 165 -15.61 -22.55 -19.06
C ASN A 165 -14.16 -22.06 -18.87
N VAL A 166 -13.86 -21.43 -17.73
CA VAL A 166 -12.57 -20.77 -17.49
C VAL A 166 -11.85 -21.35 -16.28
N HIS A 167 -12.49 -21.35 -15.10
CA HIS A 167 -11.80 -21.64 -13.84
C HIS A 167 -11.36 -23.10 -13.70
N VAL A 168 -12.26 -24.07 -13.85
CA VAL A 168 -11.99 -25.49 -13.53
C VAL A 168 -10.79 -26.05 -14.28
N ARG A 169 -10.59 -25.65 -15.55
CA ARG A 169 -9.48 -26.14 -16.40
C ARG A 169 -8.13 -25.50 -16.05
N TYR A 170 -8.13 -24.32 -15.43
CA TYR A 170 -6.94 -23.50 -15.24
C TYR A 170 -6.81 -22.92 -13.82
N GLU A 171 -7.46 -23.51 -12.82
CA GLU A 171 -7.45 -23.05 -11.41
C GLU A 171 -6.03 -22.89 -10.88
N SER A 172 -5.16 -23.87 -11.18
CA SER A 172 -3.78 -23.91 -10.70
C SER A 172 -2.93 -22.72 -11.14
N THR A 173 -3.26 -22.06 -12.26
CA THR A 173 -2.52 -20.90 -12.75
C THR A 173 -3.37 -19.62 -12.65
N LEU A 174 -4.54 -19.59 -13.29
CA LEU A 174 -5.42 -18.42 -13.30
C LEU A 174 -6.03 -18.13 -11.92
N GLY A 175 -6.41 -19.18 -11.19
CA GLY A 175 -6.92 -19.04 -9.82
C GLY A 175 -5.84 -18.56 -8.86
N ALA A 176 -4.61 -19.09 -8.98
CA ALA A 176 -3.46 -18.59 -8.22
C ALA A 176 -3.18 -17.10 -8.50
N TYR A 177 -3.24 -16.68 -9.76
CA TYR A 177 -3.06 -15.27 -10.15
C TYR A 177 -4.10 -14.35 -9.49
N PHE A 178 -5.39 -14.66 -9.61
CA PHE A 178 -6.43 -13.81 -9.00
C PHE A 178 -6.40 -13.85 -7.47
N ARG A 179 -5.97 -14.96 -6.87
CA ARG A 179 -5.73 -15.05 -5.43
C ARG A 179 -4.63 -14.08 -5.00
N LEU A 180 -3.53 -13.96 -5.75
CA LEU A 180 -2.47 -12.98 -5.45
C LEU A 180 -2.95 -11.53 -5.59
N VAL A 181 -3.76 -11.24 -6.62
CA VAL A 181 -4.38 -9.92 -6.80
C VAL A 181 -5.30 -9.60 -5.62
N TYR A 182 -6.15 -10.55 -5.22
CA TYR A 182 -7.02 -10.44 -4.05
C TYR A 182 -6.21 -10.16 -2.79
N GLU A 183 -5.23 -11.01 -2.44
CA GLU A 183 -4.48 -10.88 -1.18
C GLU A 183 -3.69 -9.56 -1.14
N THR A 184 -3.21 -9.07 -2.30
CA THR A 184 -2.53 -7.77 -2.39
C THR A 184 -3.47 -6.60 -2.11
N LEU A 185 -4.66 -6.59 -2.74
CA LEU A 185 -5.67 -5.54 -2.52
C LEU A 185 -6.26 -5.59 -1.12
N ASP A 186 -6.49 -6.79 -0.60
CA ASP A 186 -7.00 -7.02 0.74
C ASP A 186 -6.01 -6.54 1.81
N ARG A 187 -4.71 -6.79 1.60
CA ARG A 187 -3.64 -6.26 2.47
C ARG A 187 -3.63 -4.72 2.49
N VAL A 188 -3.83 -4.08 1.35
CA VAL A 188 -3.96 -2.60 1.27
C VAL A 188 -5.20 -2.13 2.05
N GLU A 189 -6.34 -2.80 1.89
CA GLU A 189 -7.58 -2.39 2.53
C GLU A 189 -7.54 -2.56 4.06
N ARG A 190 -6.91 -3.64 4.55
CA ARG A 190 -6.84 -3.98 5.97
C ARG A 190 -5.83 -3.17 6.78
N ASP A 191 -4.86 -2.50 6.14
CA ASP A 191 -3.88 -1.69 6.87
C ASP A 191 -4.56 -0.48 7.54
N ASP A 192 -4.39 -0.33 8.84
CA ASP A 192 -5.05 0.70 9.66
C ASP A 192 -4.28 2.03 9.70
N ARG A 193 -3.02 2.03 9.24
CA ARG A 193 -2.13 3.19 9.25
C ARG A 193 -2.09 3.92 7.91
N LEU A 194 -2.46 3.25 6.82
CA LEU A 194 -2.64 3.90 5.54
C LEU A 194 -3.88 4.79 5.52
N THR A 195 -3.70 6.00 5.01
CA THR A 195 -4.80 6.91 4.71
C THR A 195 -5.68 6.36 3.58
N TYR A 196 -6.90 6.88 3.49
CA TYR A 196 -7.82 6.51 2.41
C TYR A 196 -7.25 6.82 1.01
N GLU A 197 -6.49 7.92 0.88
CA GLU A 197 -5.83 8.33 -0.37
C GLU A 197 -4.71 7.36 -0.75
N GLU A 198 -3.80 7.04 0.18
CA GLU A 198 -2.72 6.06 -0.06
C GLU A 198 -3.28 4.70 -0.48
N LYS A 199 -4.35 4.22 0.17
CA LYS A 199 -5.03 2.97 -0.24
C LYS A 199 -5.53 3.05 -1.68
N ASN A 200 -6.10 4.19 -2.06
CA ASN A 200 -6.58 4.40 -3.42
C ASN A 200 -5.43 4.39 -4.44
N GLU A 201 -4.29 5.00 -4.10
CA GLU A 201 -3.08 5.00 -4.92
C GLU A 201 -2.53 3.58 -5.13
N PHE A 202 -2.36 2.81 -4.06
CA PHE A 202 -1.93 1.41 -4.17
C PHE A 202 -2.90 0.55 -4.99
N GLY A 203 -4.20 0.72 -4.79
CA GLY A 203 -5.21 0.05 -5.62
C GLY A 203 -5.15 0.47 -7.10
N ASN A 204 -4.87 1.75 -7.36
CA ASN A 204 -4.66 2.25 -8.73
C ASN A 204 -3.40 1.62 -9.35
N LEU A 205 -2.33 1.41 -8.58
CA LEU A 205 -1.11 0.73 -9.04
C LEU A 205 -1.40 -0.72 -9.43
N VAL A 206 -2.10 -1.50 -8.59
CA VAL A 206 -2.51 -2.88 -8.93
C VAL A 206 -3.34 -2.88 -10.20
N ARG A 207 -4.37 -2.04 -10.28
CA ARG A 207 -5.24 -1.92 -11.45
C ARG A 207 -4.47 -1.55 -12.71
N GLY A 208 -3.51 -0.63 -12.60
CA GLY A 208 -2.68 -0.16 -13.70
C GLY A 208 -1.70 -1.20 -14.23
N GLN A 209 -1.42 -2.26 -13.47
CA GLN A 209 -0.66 -3.40 -13.98
C GLN A 209 -1.52 -4.33 -14.85
N MET A 210 -2.85 -4.31 -14.73
CA MET A 210 -3.74 -5.30 -15.36
C MET A 210 -4.16 -4.89 -16.78
N THR A 211 -4.25 -5.87 -17.68
CA THR A 211 -4.79 -5.66 -19.03
C THR A 211 -6.33 -5.56 -19.02
N SER A 212 -6.92 -5.06 -20.11
CA SER A 212 -8.38 -5.00 -20.27
C SER A 212 -9.05 -6.38 -20.16
N PHE A 213 -8.39 -7.42 -20.68
CA PHE A 213 -8.87 -8.80 -20.60
C PHE A 213 -8.78 -9.35 -19.18
N GLU A 214 -7.67 -9.08 -18.48
CA GLU A 214 -7.48 -9.49 -17.10
C GLU A 214 -8.52 -8.88 -16.15
N VAL A 215 -8.82 -7.58 -16.29
CA VAL A 215 -9.81 -6.95 -15.42
C VAL A 215 -11.22 -7.48 -15.69
N ALA A 216 -11.59 -7.75 -16.95
CA ALA A 216 -12.87 -8.36 -17.27
C ALA A 216 -13.00 -9.78 -16.68
N ILE A 217 -11.98 -10.62 -16.87
CA ILE A 217 -11.94 -11.97 -16.31
C ILE A 217 -11.90 -11.94 -14.77
N ALA A 218 -11.22 -10.97 -14.15
CA ALA A 218 -11.28 -10.77 -12.70
C ALA A 218 -12.71 -10.44 -12.23
N GLY A 219 -13.44 -9.61 -12.99
CA GLY A 219 -14.83 -9.28 -12.73
C GLY A 219 -15.74 -10.52 -12.72
N CYS A 220 -15.56 -11.43 -13.69
CA CYS A 220 -16.28 -12.70 -13.72
C CYS A 220 -15.86 -13.64 -12.57
N ASN A 221 -14.55 -13.72 -12.28
CA ASN A 221 -14.00 -14.51 -11.19
C ASN A 221 -14.62 -14.13 -9.84
N ALA A 222 -14.68 -12.83 -9.55
CA ALA A 222 -15.13 -12.29 -8.28
C ALA A 222 -16.61 -12.52 -7.96
N LEU A 223 -17.43 -12.94 -8.93
CA LEU A 223 -18.83 -13.32 -8.69
C LEU A 223 -18.98 -14.72 -8.11
N ASN A 224 -17.91 -15.52 -8.09
CA ASN A 224 -17.93 -16.87 -7.55
C ASN A 224 -17.62 -16.90 -6.05
N ASP A 225 -18.24 -17.83 -5.32
CA ASP A 225 -18.04 -18.00 -3.87
C ASP A 225 -16.58 -18.33 -3.50
N PHE A 226 -15.87 -19.07 -4.36
CA PHE A 226 -14.46 -19.39 -4.13
C PHE A 226 -13.53 -18.17 -4.20
N ALA A 227 -14.01 -17.04 -4.72
CA ALA A 227 -13.27 -15.78 -4.77
C ALA A 227 -13.40 -14.95 -3.47
N LYS A 228 -13.96 -15.52 -2.38
CA LYS A 228 -14.16 -14.83 -1.09
C LYS A 228 -14.92 -13.51 -1.31
N ASP A 229 -14.48 -12.42 -0.68
CA ASP A 229 -15.02 -11.07 -0.87
C ASP A 229 -14.33 -10.28 -2.00
N PHE A 230 -13.77 -10.94 -3.02
CA PHE A 230 -13.08 -10.24 -4.11
C PHE A 230 -14.00 -9.25 -4.85
N LYS A 231 -15.30 -9.53 -4.94
CA LYS A 231 -16.31 -8.58 -5.46
C LYS A 231 -16.24 -7.23 -4.73
N ARG A 232 -16.12 -7.25 -3.40
CA ARG A 232 -16.00 -6.04 -2.56
C ARG A 232 -14.76 -5.23 -2.94
N LEU A 233 -13.61 -5.91 -3.14
CA LEU A 233 -12.35 -5.25 -3.49
C LEU A 233 -12.38 -4.70 -4.93
N ILE A 234 -12.99 -5.42 -5.88
CA ILE A 234 -13.18 -4.94 -7.25
C ILE A 234 -13.97 -3.62 -7.26
N ILE A 235 -15.06 -3.56 -6.47
CA ILE A 235 -15.88 -2.35 -6.34
C ILE A 235 -15.07 -1.24 -5.64
N ARG A 236 -14.47 -1.54 -4.48
CA ARG A 236 -13.71 -0.59 -3.65
C ARG A 236 -12.57 0.08 -4.42
N PHE A 237 -11.82 -0.71 -5.20
CA PHE A 237 -10.67 -0.26 -5.97
C PHE A 237 -10.99 0.08 -7.44
N ARG A 238 -12.27 -0.03 -7.84
CA ARG A 238 -12.76 0.24 -9.20
C ARG A 238 -11.92 -0.48 -10.26
N LEU A 239 -11.71 -1.78 -10.05
CA LEU A 239 -10.74 -2.57 -10.83
C LEU A 239 -11.12 -2.65 -12.32
N LEU A 240 -12.42 -2.57 -12.63
CA LEU A 240 -12.96 -2.71 -13.98
C LEU A 240 -12.84 -1.44 -14.85
N LYS A 241 -12.16 -0.39 -14.39
CA LYS A 241 -11.95 0.86 -15.16
C LYS A 241 -11.46 0.64 -16.59
N TYR A 242 -10.57 -0.34 -16.79
CA TYR A 242 -9.96 -0.61 -18.10
C TYR A 242 -10.68 -1.74 -18.87
N ALA A 243 -11.82 -2.24 -18.37
CA ALA A 243 -12.63 -3.18 -19.11
C ALA A 243 -13.19 -2.47 -20.34
N LYS A 244 -12.96 -3.06 -21.52
CA LYS A 244 -13.41 -2.50 -22.80
C LYS A 244 -14.83 -2.93 -23.11
N LYS A 245 -15.59 -2.09 -23.82
CA LYS A 245 -16.97 -2.40 -24.23
C LYS A 245 -17.02 -3.66 -25.10
N GLY A 246 -18.07 -4.45 -24.88
CA GLY A 246 -18.32 -5.74 -25.50
C GLY A 246 -19.26 -6.57 -24.62
N GLU A 247 -19.60 -7.77 -25.05
CA GLU A 247 -20.64 -8.59 -24.41
C GLU A 247 -20.30 -8.94 -22.96
N VAL A 248 -19.01 -9.16 -22.65
CA VAL A 248 -18.55 -9.41 -21.27
C VAL A 248 -18.70 -8.16 -20.41
N TYR A 249 -18.36 -6.98 -20.95
CA TYR A 249 -18.48 -5.71 -20.23
C TYR A 249 -19.95 -5.37 -19.97
N ASP A 250 -20.80 -5.49 -20.99
CA ASP A 250 -22.22 -5.17 -20.90
C ASP A 250 -22.91 -6.07 -19.87
N GLU A 251 -22.51 -7.34 -19.81
CA GLU A 251 -23.02 -8.27 -18.81
C GLU A 251 -22.48 -7.95 -17.40
N LEU A 252 -21.19 -7.66 -17.24
CA LEU A 252 -20.64 -7.23 -15.95
C LEU A 252 -21.30 -5.94 -15.43
N LEU A 253 -21.66 -5.00 -16.32
CA LEU A 253 -22.29 -3.74 -15.95
C LEU A 253 -23.65 -3.93 -15.25
N LYS A 254 -24.34 -5.04 -15.51
CA LYS A 254 -25.60 -5.39 -14.82
C LYS A 254 -25.39 -5.82 -13.38
N HIS A 255 -24.24 -6.43 -13.08
CA HIS A 255 -23.96 -7.11 -11.79
C HIS A 255 -23.05 -6.30 -10.86
N TYR A 256 -22.52 -5.18 -11.34
CA TYR A 256 -21.61 -4.29 -10.63
C TYR A 256 -22.10 -2.83 -10.69
N PRO A 257 -21.87 -2.03 -9.63
CA PRO A 257 -22.14 -0.59 -9.67
C PRO A 257 -21.36 0.10 -10.80
N PRO A 258 -21.97 1.04 -11.56
CA PRO A 258 -21.32 1.71 -12.69
C PRO A 258 -19.99 2.40 -12.36
N GLU A 259 -19.82 2.86 -11.12
CA GLU A 259 -18.59 3.51 -10.64
C GLU A 259 -17.38 2.58 -10.68
N THR A 260 -17.61 1.26 -10.64
CA THR A 260 -16.58 0.22 -10.73
C THR A 260 -15.80 0.30 -12.05
N PHE A 261 -16.44 0.83 -13.10
CA PHE A 261 -15.88 0.98 -14.44
C PHE A 261 -15.31 2.39 -14.70
N GLN A 262 -15.24 3.24 -13.68
CA GLN A 262 -14.87 4.66 -13.83
C GLN A 262 -13.59 5.00 -13.06
N GLY A 263 -12.84 5.99 -13.56
CA GLY A 263 -11.76 6.63 -12.81
C GLY A 263 -12.27 7.42 -11.61
N ARG A 264 -11.42 7.65 -10.60
CA ARG A 264 -11.79 8.49 -9.44
C ARG A 264 -11.72 9.99 -9.74
N GLU A 265 -10.82 10.40 -10.64
CA GLU A 265 -10.55 11.80 -10.96
C GLU A 265 -11.17 12.26 -12.29
N THR A 266 -11.72 11.33 -13.06
CA THR A 266 -12.30 11.62 -14.38
C THR A 266 -13.82 11.67 -14.26
N ASN A 267 -14.39 12.88 -14.26
CA ASN A 267 -15.82 13.09 -14.57
C ASN A 267 -16.14 12.90 -16.06
N ARG A 268 -15.13 12.59 -16.89
CA ARG A 268 -15.37 12.14 -18.26
C ARG A 268 -15.95 10.74 -18.19
N ALA A 269 -17.13 10.56 -18.80
CA ALA A 269 -17.67 9.24 -19.07
C ALA A 269 -16.56 8.40 -19.72
N PRO A 270 -16.41 7.11 -19.36
CA PRO A 270 -15.49 6.25 -20.05
C PRO A 270 -15.84 6.37 -21.55
N ASP A 271 -14.85 6.70 -22.36
CA ASP A 271 -14.91 6.40 -23.78
C ASP A 271 -14.20 5.06 -23.94
N PRO A 272 -14.89 3.94 -23.67
CA PRO A 272 -14.28 2.64 -23.79
C PRO A 272 -14.01 2.44 -25.26
N GLU A 273 -12.73 2.42 -25.61
CA GLU A 273 -12.26 1.83 -26.86
C GLU A 273 -13.00 0.50 -27.03
N SER A 274 -13.77 0.38 -28.11
CA SER A 274 -14.40 -0.88 -28.46
C SER A 274 -13.32 -1.93 -28.70
N VAL A 275 -13.59 -3.15 -28.27
CA VAL A 275 -12.75 -4.28 -28.64
C VAL A 275 -13.10 -4.67 -30.08
N GLU A 276 -12.40 -4.15 -31.09
CA GLU A 276 -12.26 -4.85 -32.37
C GLU A 276 -11.19 -5.96 -32.20
N ASP A 277 -11.40 -6.89 -31.26
CA ASP A 277 -10.61 -8.13 -31.19
C ASP A 277 -11.29 -9.13 -32.12
N VAL A 278 -10.80 -9.18 -33.35
CA VAL A 278 -11.16 -10.26 -34.29
C VAL A 278 -10.72 -11.57 -33.63
N ASP A 279 -11.62 -12.55 -33.58
CA ASP A 279 -11.35 -13.91 -33.09
C ASP A 279 -10.43 -14.68 -34.07
N ASP A 280 -9.36 -14.04 -34.53
CA ASP A 280 -8.27 -14.66 -35.28
C ASP A 280 -6.98 -14.69 -34.44
N ASP A 281 -6.17 -15.71 -34.73
CA ASP A 281 -4.88 -15.88 -34.11
C ASP A 281 -3.73 -15.43 -35.05
N ASN A 282 -3.95 -14.40 -35.88
CA ASN A 282 -2.93 -13.84 -36.76
C ASN A 282 -1.97 -12.93 -35.96
N GLY A 283 -0.65 -13.12 -36.11
CA GLY A 283 0.37 -12.33 -35.39
C GLY A 283 0.79 -12.85 -34.01
N TRP A 284 0.53 -14.14 -33.72
CA TRP A 284 0.84 -14.78 -32.43
C TRP A 284 2.26 -15.34 -32.35
N ASP A 285 3.00 -15.23 -33.46
CA ASP A 285 4.36 -15.76 -33.65
C ASP A 285 5.44 -14.67 -33.53
N GLU A 286 5.08 -13.44 -33.12
CA GLU A 286 6.01 -12.30 -32.87
C GLU A 286 6.23 -12.02 -31.37
#